data_AF-A0A4Y2GCD3-F1
#
_entry.id   AF-A0A4Y2GCD3-F1
#
_cell.length_a   1.000
_cell.length_b   1.000
_cell.length_c   1.000
_cell.angle_alpha   90.00
_cell.angle_beta   90.00
_cell.angle_gamma   90.00
#
_symmetry.space_group_name_H-M   'P 1'
#
loop_
_entity.id
_entity.type
_entity.pdbx_description
1 polymer ?
#
loop_
_entity_poly.entity_id
_entity_poly.type
_entity_poly.pdbx_seq_one_letter_code
_entity_poly.pdbx_strand_id
1 'polypeptide(L)'
;MNPNKKFLEIVTYILTVYVVMQYRARTQSSIADGSRHLFQTIYRSKYLSRKYQAVVHSYIQTDTYFALPENVLIAMMTDFRLAVRQDTLHKILSARQDEVENLHHSIRYNIIPQLNFEAKDYTDMILWERTDVSITVPPVLRNVSNQELIDNFHFPTILWQNGPSPSFRATRSQ
;
A
#
# COMPACT_ATOMS: atom_id res chain seq x y z
N MET A 1 -5.27 12.23 41.20
CA MET A 1 -5.34 13.06 39.97
C MET A 1 -5.99 12.24 38.87
N ASN A 2 -7.12 12.68 38.33
CA ASN A 2 -7.72 12.03 37.16
C ASN A 2 -6.97 12.48 35.89
N PRO A 3 -6.55 11.56 35.00
CA PRO A 3 -5.86 11.93 33.78
C PRO A 3 -6.73 12.85 32.91
N ASN A 4 -6.11 13.85 32.29
CA ASN A 4 -6.78 14.73 31.34
C ASN A 4 -7.31 13.90 30.16
N LYS A 5 -8.57 14.11 29.77
CA LYS A 5 -9.22 13.41 28.64
C LYS A 5 -8.39 13.46 27.35
N LYS A 6 -7.75 14.60 27.05
CA LYS A 6 -6.88 14.74 25.86
C LYS A 6 -5.64 13.84 25.93
N PHE A 7 -5.06 13.70 27.12
CA PHE A 7 -3.91 12.83 27.34
C PHE A 7 -4.30 11.37 27.13
N LEU A 8 -5.46 10.95 27.66
CA LEU A 8 -5.98 9.61 27.45
C LEU A 8 -6.22 9.33 25.96
N GLU A 9 -6.82 10.26 25.21
CA GLU A 9 -7.03 10.10 23.76
C GLU A 9 -5.72 9.87 22.98
N ILE A 10 -4.67 10.63 23.29
CA ILE A 10 -3.35 10.48 22.66
C ILE A 10 -2.72 9.14 23.03
N VAL A 11 -2.70 8.78 24.32
CA VAL A 11 -2.13 7.50 24.78
C VAL A 11 -2.89 6.32 24.16
N THR A 12 -4.21 6.40 24.08
CA THR A 12 -5.03 5.38 23.39
C THR A 12 -4.66 5.28 21.92
N TYR A 13 -4.47 6.40 21.21
CA TYR A 13 -4.03 6.36 19.81
C TYR A 13 -2.65 5.71 19.65
N ILE A 14 -1.70 6.08 20.50
CA ILE A 14 -0.35 5.50 20.47
C ILE A 14 -0.42 3.99 20.68
N LEU A 15 -1.16 3.51 21.69
CA LEU A 15 -1.21 2.09 22.03
C LEU A 15 -2.02 1.26 21.03
N THR A 16 -3.12 1.80 20.49
CA THR A 16 -4.06 1.03 19.67
C THR A 16 -3.81 1.12 18.17
N VAL A 17 -3.16 2.20 17.72
CA VAL A 17 -2.82 2.43 16.31
C VAL A 17 -1.31 2.37 16.13
N TYR A 18 -0.55 3.31 16.69
CA TYR A 18 0.88 3.46 16.36
C TYR A 18 1.71 2.22 16.74
N VAL A 19 1.64 1.77 18.00
CA VAL A 19 2.42 0.61 18.48
C VAL A 19 2.02 -0.67 17.74
N VAL A 20 0.72 -0.90 17.54
CA VAL A 20 0.21 -2.07 16.80
C VAL A 20 0.72 -2.07 15.37
N MET A 21 0.66 -0.93 14.69
CA MET A 21 1.10 -0.83 13.30
C MET A 21 2.63 -0.90 13.18
N GLN A 22 3.37 -0.32 14.11
CA GLN A 22 4.82 -0.45 14.17
C GLN A 22 5.24 -1.92 14.39
N TYR A 23 4.55 -2.64 15.26
CA TYR A 23 4.80 -4.08 15.46
C TYR A 23 4.49 -4.90 14.20
N ARG A 24 3.37 -4.61 13.53
CA ARG A 24 3.01 -5.27 12.26
C ARG A 24 4.03 -5.01 11.16
N ALA A 25 4.45 -3.77 10.97
CA ALA A 25 5.48 -3.42 9.98
C ALA A 25 6.82 -4.15 10.23
N ARG A 26 7.16 -4.42 11.49
CA ARG A 26 8.38 -5.18 11.86
C ARG A 26 8.25 -6.69 11.66
N THR A 27 7.06 -7.24 11.81
CA THR A 27 6.82 -8.70 11.75
C THR A 27 6.34 -9.18 10.39
N GLN A 28 5.72 -8.29 9.61
CA GLN A 28 5.19 -8.52 8.27
C GLN A 28 5.84 -7.50 7.32
N SER A 29 7.16 -7.55 7.19
CA SER A 29 7.93 -6.52 6.49
C SER A 29 8.01 -6.70 4.97
N SER A 30 7.18 -7.58 4.40
CA SER A 30 7.12 -7.73 2.94
C SER A 30 6.65 -6.43 2.30
N ILE A 31 7.21 -6.10 1.13
CA ILE A 31 6.74 -4.96 0.33
C ILE A 31 5.24 -5.08 0.00
N ALA A 32 4.74 -6.30 -0.11
CA ALA A 32 3.33 -6.57 -0.37
C ALA A 32 2.40 -6.27 0.81
N ASP A 33 2.94 -6.14 2.03
CA ASP A 33 2.15 -5.87 3.23
C ASP A 33 1.99 -4.37 3.51
N GLY A 34 2.84 -3.52 2.94
CA GLY A 34 2.86 -2.08 3.23
C GLY A 34 1.52 -1.39 3.00
N SER A 35 0.89 -1.61 1.84
CA SER A 35 -0.42 -1.03 1.50
C SER A 35 -1.54 -1.55 2.41
N ARG A 36 -1.46 -2.81 2.84
CA ARG A 36 -2.41 -3.40 3.80
C ARG A 36 -2.24 -2.80 5.19
N HIS A 37 -1.00 -2.55 5.62
CA HIS A 37 -0.71 -1.89 6.88
C HIS A 37 -1.18 -0.43 6.86
N LEU A 38 -1.00 0.26 5.74
CA LEU A 38 -1.52 1.60 5.56
C LEU A 38 -3.05 1.63 5.73
N PHE A 39 -3.76 0.76 5.02
CA PHE A 39 -5.21 0.63 5.16
C PHE A 39 -5.63 0.31 6.60
N GLN A 40 -4.92 -0.60 7.28
CA GLN A 40 -5.20 -0.92 8.68
C GLN A 40 -5.00 0.29 9.61
N THR A 41 -4.04 1.16 9.32
CA THR A 41 -3.82 2.41 10.06
C THR A 41 -5.02 3.34 9.90
N ILE A 42 -5.50 3.51 8.66
CA ILE A 42 -6.70 4.30 8.35
C ILE A 42 -7.92 3.71 9.08
N TYR A 43 -8.16 2.41 8.91
CA TYR A 43 -9.28 1.70 9.53
C TYR A 43 -9.29 1.80 11.05
N ARG A 44 -8.13 1.57 11.68
CA ARG A 44 -7.98 1.70 13.15
C ARG A 44 -8.14 3.12 13.65
N SER A 45 -7.90 4.13 12.81
CA SER A 45 -8.07 5.53 13.21
C SER A 45 -9.53 5.99 13.15
N LYS A 46 -10.46 5.19 12.62
CA LYS A 46 -11.90 5.56 12.46
C LYS A 46 -12.63 5.78 13.79
N TYR A 47 -12.14 5.26 14.92
CA TYR A 47 -12.78 5.51 16.23
C TYR A 47 -12.55 6.96 16.73
N LEU A 48 -11.55 7.66 16.20
CA LEU A 48 -11.23 9.01 16.61
C LEU A 48 -12.38 9.97 16.28
N SER A 49 -12.47 11.09 17.00
CA SER A 49 -13.39 12.17 16.62
C SER A 49 -13.00 12.75 15.24
N ARG A 50 -13.98 13.31 14.51
CA ARG A 50 -13.74 13.89 13.18
C ARG A 50 -12.60 14.91 13.14
N LYS A 51 -12.43 15.69 14.22
CA LYS A 51 -11.32 16.64 14.38
C LYS A 51 -9.95 15.95 14.30
N TYR A 52 -9.76 14.83 15.01
CA TYR A 52 -8.49 14.13 15.02
C TYR A 52 -8.32 13.22 13.80
N GLN A 53 -9.40 12.66 13.26
CA GLN A 53 -9.37 11.97 11.97
C GLN A 53 -8.81 12.90 10.88
N ALA A 54 -9.26 14.15 10.81
CA ALA A 54 -8.75 15.11 9.83
C ALA A 54 -7.22 15.31 9.93
N VAL A 55 -6.69 15.40 11.15
CA VAL A 55 -5.23 15.50 11.37
C VAL A 55 -4.52 14.24 10.88
N VAL A 56 -4.99 13.06 11.28
CA VAL A 56 -4.39 11.77 10.88
C VAL A 56 -4.48 11.57 9.37
N HIS A 57 -5.62 11.85 8.76
CA HIS A 57 -5.83 11.74 7.32
C HIS A 57 -4.93 12.70 6.54
N SER A 58 -4.78 13.95 7.01
CA SER A 58 -3.87 14.91 6.37
C SER A 58 -2.44 14.42 6.36
N TYR A 59 -1.96 13.85 7.48
CA TYR A 59 -0.62 13.28 7.58
C TYR A 59 -0.45 12.06 6.66
N ILE A 60 -1.42 11.14 6.68
CA ILE A 60 -1.41 9.97 5.80
C ILE A 60 -1.38 10.38 4.32
N GLN A 61 -2.23 11.32 3.90
CA GLN A 61 -2.33 11.78 2.51
C GLN A 61 -0.99 12.33 1.98
N THR A 62 -0.17 12.93 2.84
CA THR A 62 1.10 13.56 2.44
C THR A 62 2.32 12.65 2.55
N ASP A 63 2.29 11.62 3.40
CA ASP A 63 3.51 10.90 3.84
C ASP A 63 3.44 9.39 3.64
N THR A 64 2.62 8.90 2.71
CA THR A 64 2.48 7.44 2.50
C THR A 64 2.76 6.99 1.07
N TYR A 65 4.02 6.63 0.83
CA TYR A 65 4.48 5.94 -0.38
C TYR A 65 3.76 4.61 -0.64
N PHE A 66 3.30 3.92 0.41
CA PHE A 66 2.52 2.69 0.28
C PHE A 66 1.11 2.89 -0.29
N ALA A 67 0.71 4.15 -0.50
CA ALA A 67 -0.53 4.50 -1.19
C ALA A 67 -0.33 4.74 -2.70
N LEU A 68 0.90 4.60 -3.21
CA LEU A 68 1.14 4.66 -4.66
C LEU A 68 0.43 3.50 -5.38
N PRO A 69 -0.15 3.72 -6.58
CA PRO A 69 -0.86 2.69 -7.33
C PRO A 69 -0.06 1.40 -7.49
N GLU A 70 1.24 1.50 -7.79
CA GLU A 70 2.14 0.35 -7.90
C GLU A 70 2.24 -0.50 -6.62
N ASN A 71 2.28 0.14 -5.45
CA ASN A 71 2.43 -0.54 -4.17
C ASN A 71 1.11 -1.19 -3.76
N VAL A 72 -0.01 -0.58 -4.11
CA VAL A 72 -1.32 -1.21 -3.93
C VAL A 72 -1.46 -2.41 -4.87
N LEU A 73 -1.03 -2.32 -6.13
CA LEU A 73 -1.02 -3.47 -7.05
C LEU A 73 -0.14 -4.62 -6.54
N ILE A 74 1.06 -4.34 -6.00
CA ILE A 74 1.92 -5.39 -5.41
C ILE A 74 1.18 -6.12 -4.27
N ALA A 75 0.50 -5.38 -3.40
CA ALA A 75 -0.33 -5.97 -2.36
C ALA A 75 -1.46 -6.81 -2.99
N MET A 76 -2.22 -6.26 -3.94
CA MET A 76 -3.32 -6.98 -4.58
C MET A 76 -2.86 -8.26 -5.30
N MET A 77 -1.63 -8.27 -5.85
CA MET A 77 -1.09 -9.43 -6.57
C MET A 77 -0.82 -10.64 -5.64
N THR A 78 -0.63 -10.38 -4.35
CA THR A 78 -0.43 -11.39 -3.30
C THR A 78 -1.68 -11.66 -2.48
N ASP A 79 -2.83 -11.10 -2.87
CA ASP A 79 -4.08 -11.29 -2.13
C ASP A 79 -4.56 -12.74 -2.21
N PHE A 80 -5.12 -13.25 -1.13
CA PHE A 80 -5.70 -14.60 -1.12
C PHE A 80 -6.93 -14.71 -2.03
N ARG A 81 -7.61 -13.59 -2.30
CA ARG A 81 -8.80 -13.53 -3.16
C ARG A 81 -8.38 -13.57 -4.62
N LEU A 82 -8.80 -14.61 -5.33
CA LEU A 82 -8.53 -14.77 -6.76
C LEU A 82 -9.02 -13.57 -7.61
N ALA A 83 -10.22 -13.06 -7.31
CA ALA A 83 -10.79 -11.92 -8.05
C ALA A 83 -9.91 -10.66 -7.96
N VAL A 84 -9.32 -10.39 -6.80
CA VAL A 84 -8.41 -9.24 -6.60
C VAL A 84 -7.13 -9.42 -7.41
N ARG A 85 -6.57 -10.63 -7.42
CA ARG A 85 -5.39 -10.95 -8.24
C ARG A 85 -5.67 -10.87 -9.74
N GLN A 86 -6.83 -11.33 -10.19
CA GLN A 86 -7.25 -11.21 -11.59
C GLN A 86 -7.38 -9.75 -12.01
N ASP A 87 -8.05 -8.93 -11.20
CA ASP A 87 -8.17 -7.49 -11.44
C ASP A 87 -6.80 -6.79 -11.53
N THR A 88 -5.88 -7.18 -10.64
CA THR A 88 -4.49 -6.68 -10.63
C THR A 88 -3.73 -7.08 -11.89
N LEU A 89 -3.86 -8.34 -12.31
CA LEU A 89 -3.21 -8.86 -13.50
C LEU A 89 -3.65 -8.06 -14.73
N HIS A 90 -4.96 -7.82 -14.89
CA HIS A 90 -5.48 -6.99 -15.98
C HIS A 90 -4.88 -5.58 -15.97
N LYS A 91 -4.86 -4.92 -14.80
CA LYS A 91 -4.28 -3.57 -14.65
C LYS A 91 -2.80 -3.52 -15.03
N ILE A 92 -2.01 -4.53 -14.62
CA ILE A 92 -0.58 -4.61 -14.95
C ILE A 92 -0.37 -4.85 -16.45
N LEU A 93 -1.15 -5.76 -17.05
CA LEU A 93 -1.04 -6.05 -18.49
C LEU A 93 -1.43 -4.83 -19.34
N SER A 94 -2.48 -4.10 -18.96
CA SER A 94 -2.85 -2.83 -19.61
C SER A 94 -1.73 -1.79 -19.46
N ALA A 95 -1.17 -1.61 -18.27
CA ALA A 95 -0.06 -0.66 -18.06
C ALA A 95 1.19 -1.01 -18.88
N ARG A 96 1.50 -2.31 -19.08
CA ARG A 96 2.59 -2.74 -19.97
C ARG A 96 2.31 -2.41 -21.42
N GLN A 97 1.07 -2.60 -21.87
CA GLN A 97 0.66 -2.26 -23.23
C GLN A 97 0.79 -0.76 -23.46
N ASP A 98 0.33 0.05 -22.51
CA ASP A 98 0.43 1.51 -22.56
C ASP A 98 1.89 1.98 -22.60
N GLU A 99 2.81 1.35 -21.86
CA GLU A 99 4.25 1.66 -21.89
C GLU A 99 4.89 1.35 -23.27
N VAL A 100 4.39 0.36 -24.00
CA VAL A 100 4.88 0.00 -25.35
C VAL A 100 4.31 0.95 -26.40
N GLU A 101 3.02 1.28 -26.32
CA GLU A 101 2.33 2.13 -27.29
C GLU A 101 2.74 3.61 -27.15
N ASN A 102 2.97 4.08 -25.92
CA ASN A 102 3.40 5.44 -25.64
C ASN A 102 4.93 5.51 -25.59
N LEU A 103 5.56 5.46 -26.77
CA LEU A 103 7.03 5.51 -27.00
C LEU A 103 7.74 6.74 -26.39
N HIS A 104 7.00 7.78 -25.99
CA HIS A 104 7.56 8.83 -25.14
C HIS A 104 7.81 8.25 -23.75
N HIS A 105 9.06 7.91 -23.47
CA HIS A 105 9.57 7.62 -22.12
C HIS A 105 9.32 8.85 -21.21
N SER A 106 8.08 9.03 -20.76
CA SER A 106 7.73 10.04 -19.79
C SER A 106 8.38 9.63 -18.48
N ILE A 107 9.11 10.57 -17.87
CA ILE A 107 9.64 10.40 -16.53
C ILE A 107 8.48 9.98 -15.62
N ARG A 108 8.64 8.84 -14.95
CA ARG A 108 7.64 8.35 -14.01
C ARG A 108 7.60 9.26 -12.79
N TYR A 109 6.46 9.91 -12.55
CA TYR A 109 6.23 10.68 -11.33
C TYR A 109 5.51 9.82 -10.31
N ASN A 110 6.09 9.69 -9.12
CA ASN A 110 5.44 9.04 -7.98
C ASN A 110 4.46 10.01 -7.33
N ILE A 111 3.27 10.13 -7.92
CA ILE A 111 2.19 10.97 -7.40
C ILE A 111 1.34 10.13 -6.45
N ILE A 112 1.25 10.56 -5.20
CA ILE A 112 0.32 9.96 -4.23
C ILE A 112 -1.10 10.40 -4.61
N PRO A 113 -2.00 9.46 -4.96
CA PRO A 113 -3.36 9.81 -5.34
C PRO A 113 -4.17 10.26 -4.13
N GLN A 114 -5.30 10.93 -4.36
CA GLN A 114 -6.23 11.23 -3.28
C GLN A 114 -6.81 9.92 -2.71
N LEU A 115 -6.62 9.71 -1.41
CA LEU A 115 -7.00 8.47 -0.74
C LEU A 115 -8.46 8.47 -0.31
N ASN A 116 -9.10 7.33 -0.47
CA ASN A 116 -10.43 7.07 0.03
C ASN A 116 -10.36 6.62 1.50
N PHE A 117 -10.41 7.57 2.44
CA PHE A 117 -10.39 7.27 3.87
C PHE A 117 -11.65 6.52 4.38
N GLU A 118 -12.72 6.52 3.58
CA GLU A 118 -13.96 5.80 3.90
C GLU A 118 -13.96 4.36 3.32
N ALA A 119 -12.89 3.95 2.63
CA ALA A 119 -12.73 2.60 2.10
C ALA A 119 -12.97 1.52 3.16
N LYS A 120 -13.57 0.41 2.70
CA LYS A 120 -13.83 -0.79 3.51
C LYS A 120 -12.84 -1.91 3.23
N ASP A 121 -12.14 -1.83 2.10
CA ASP A 121 -11.06 -2.71 1.70
C ASP A 121 -9.85 -1.88 1.26
N TYR A 122 -8.65 -2.45 1.36
CA TYR A 122 -7.43 -1.76 0.93
C TYR A 122 -7.36 -1.62 -0.59
N THR A 123 -8.06 -2.49 -1.34
CA THR A 123 -8.19 -2.37 -2.81
C THR A 123 -8.89 -1.08 -3.23
N ASP A 124 -9.74 -0.54 -2.36
CA ASP A 124 -10.58 0.64 -2.64
C ASP A 124 -10.00 1.92 -2.03
N MET A 125 -8.78 1.84 -1.46
CA MET A 125 -8.07 2.97 -0.88
C MET A 125 -7.68 3.99 -1.96
N ILE A 126 -7.48 3.51 -3.20
CA ILE A 126 -7.28 4.34 -4.39
C ILE A 126 -8.57 4.27 -5.22
N LEU A 127 -9.03 5.43 -5.67
CA LEU A 127 -10.12 5.51 -6.64
C LEU A 127 -9.54 5.38 -8.06
N TRP A 128 -9.40 4.13 -8.52
CA TRP A 128 -8.69 3.77 -9.76
C TRP A 128 -9.18 4.49 -11.02
N GLU A 129 -10.45 4.89 -11.08
CA GLU A 129 -11.07 5.58 -12.22
C GLU A 129 -10.77 7.09 -12.26
N ARG A 130 -10.04 7.64 -11.28
CA ARG A 130 -9.74 9.07 -11.26
C ARG A 130 -8.60 9.42 -12.22
N THR A 131 -8.73 10.59 -12.85
CA THR A 131 -7.73 11.12 -13.78
C THR A 131 -6.37 11.44 -13.12
N ASP A 132 -6.32 11.63 -11.80
CA ASP A 132 -5.09 11.82 -11.05
C ASP A 132 -4.37 10.51 -10.67
N VAL A 133 -4.94 9.35 -11.04
CA VAL A 133 -4.33 8.04 -10.81
C VAL A 133 -3.70 7.54 -12.11
N SER A 134 -2.37 7.43 -12.12
CA SER A 134 -1.63 6.80 -13.20
C SER A 134 -1.20 5.40 -12.79
N ILE A 135 -1.71 4.39 -13.49
CA ILE A 135 -1.28 3.00 -13.30
C ILE A 135 -0.02 2.79 -14.12
N THR A 136 1.07 2.42 -13.44
CA THR A 136 2.36 2.13 -14.05
C THR A 136 2.85 0.77 -13.59
N VAL A 137 3.69 0.11 -14.39
CA VAL A 137 4.17 -1.23 -14.07
C VAL A 137 5.03 -1.16 -12.79
N PRO A 138 4.72 -1.95 -11.75
CA PRO A 138 5.55 -2.00 -10.55
C PRO A 138 6.99 -2.39 -10.92
N PRO A 139 8.03 -1.65 -10.48
CA PRO A 139 9.43 -1.89 -10.86
C PRO A 139 9.90 -3.31 -10.54
N VAL A 140 9.41 -3.87 -9.44
CA VAL A 140 9.67 -5.24 -9.00
C VAL A 140 9.16 -6.30 -9.99
N LEU A 141 8.18 -5.95 -10.82
CA LEU A 141 7.63 -6.82 -11.86
C LEU A 141 8.21 -6.51 -13.24
N ARG A 142 9.08 -5.51 -13.41
CA ARG A 142 9.57 -5.08 -14.74
C ARG A 142 10.22 -6.22 -15.53
N ASN A 143 10.93 -7.11 -14.86
CA ASN A 143 11.66 -8.22 -15.48
C ASN A 143 10.87 -9.53 -15.55
N VAL A 144 9.64 -9.56 -15.01
CA VAL A 144 8.76 -10.74 -15.03
C VAL A 144 7.99 -10.76 -16.33
N SER A 145 7.99 -11.86 -17.08
CA SER A 145 7.27 -11.92 -18.37
C SER A 145 5.74 -11.88 -18.20
N ASN A 146 4.99 -11.50 -19.25
CA ASN A 146 3.52 -11.58 -19.21
C ASN A 146 3.04 -13.01 -18.96
N GLN A 147 3.68 -14.00 -19.61
CA GLN A 147 3.34 -15.41 -19.44
C GLN A 147 3.57 -15.86 -17.99
N GLU A 148 4.69 -15.48 -17.40
CA GLU A 148 4.99 -15.82 -16.00
C GLU A 148 3.97 -15.20 -15.02
N LEU A 149 3.49 -13.98 -15.26
CA LEU A 149 2.41 -13.41 -14.46
C LEU A 149 1.10 -14.21 -14.60
N ILE A 150 0.75 -14.60 -15.83
CA ILE A 150 -0.46 -15.38 -16.16
C ILE A 150 -0.39 -16.80 -15.57
N ASP A 151 0.79 -17.41 -15.53
CA ASP A 151 0.93 -18.75 -14.99
C ASP A 151 0.90 -18.75 -13.45
N ASN A 152 1.35 -17.65 -12.83
CA ASN A 152 1.54 -17.57 -11.38
C ASN A 152 0.45 -16.82 -10.61
N PHE A 153 -0.46 -16.07 -11.25
CA PHE A 153 -1.46 -15.26 -10.50
C PHE A 153 -2.40 -16.09 -9.61
N HIS A 154 -2.57 -17.39 -9.89
CA HIS A 154 -3.34 -18.31 -9.05
C HIS A 154 -2.65 -18.61 -7.71
N PHE A 155 -1.34 -18.39 -7.59
CA PHE A 155 -0.55 -18.67 -6.40
C PHE A 155 -0.17 -17.38 -5.67
N PRO A 156 -0.64 -17.15 -4.43
CA PRO A 156 -0.48 -15.86 -3.78
C PRO A 156 0.96 -15.60 -3.30
N THR A 157 1.82 -16.63 -3.33
CA THR A 157 3.07 -16.66 -2.56
C THR A 157 4.33 -16.92 -3.38
N ILE A 158 4.23 -17.41 -4.62
CA ILE A 158 5.39 -17.97 -5.34
C ILE A 158 6.38 -16.89 -5.81
N LEU A 159 5.90 -15.68 -6.14
CA LEU A 159 6.77 -14.62 -6.65
C LEU A 159 7.61 -13.91 -5.55
N TRP A 160 7.35 -14.16 -4.26
CA TRP A 160 7.91 -13.36 -3.16
C TRP A 160 8.72 -14.14 -2.12
N GLN A 161 8.84 -15.46 -2.26
CA GLN A 161 9.68 -16.29 -1.37
C GLN A 161 11.15 -16.34 -1.78
N ASN A 162 11.49 -16.01 -3.04
CA ASN A 162 12.85 -16.16 -3.59
C ASN A 162 13.60 -14.83 -3.82
N GLY A 163 13.04 -13.69 -3.40
CA GLY A 163 13.76 -12.40 -3.41
C GLY A 163 14.57 -12.23 -2.12
N PRO A 164 15.75 -11.58 -2.15
CA PRO A 164 16.50 -11.33 -0.93
C PRO A 164 15.63 -10.47 -0.02
N SER A 165 15.30 -10.97 1.17
CA SER A 165 14.73 -10.16 2.23
C SER A 165 15.64 -8.95 2.40
N PRO A 166 15.20 -7.71 2.10
CA PRO A 166 15.94 -6.54 2.50
C PRO A 166 15.69 -6.44 4.00
N SER A 167 16.47 -7.18 4.77
CA SER A 167 16.66 -6.85 6.17
C SER A 167 17.24 -5.44 6.17
N PHE A 168 16.38 -4.44 6.33
CA PHE A 168 16.77 -3.10 6.77
C PHE A 168 17.26 -3.25 8.22
N ARG A 169 18.42 -3.88 8.40
CA ARG A 169 19.26 -3.60 9.56
C ARG A 169 19.81 -2.22 9.30
N ALA A 170 19.18 -1.22 9.89
CA ALA A 170 19.85 0.03 10.17
C ALA A 170 21.08 -0.31 11.03
N THR A 171 22.24 -0.46 10.40
CA THR A 171 23.52 -0.42 11.09
C THR A 171 23.64 1.00 11.64
N ARG A 172 23.39 1.12 12.94
CA ARG A 172 23.73 2.30 13.71
C ARG A 172 25.27 2.33 13.76
N SER A 173 25.90 3.12 12.89
CA SER A 173 27.30 3.46 13.06
C SER A 173 27.42 4.27 14.35
N GLN A 174 28.28 3.79 15.25
CA GLN A 174 28.75 4.55 16.41
C GLN A 174 29.62 5.73 15.95
#